data_AF-A0A3D0JKD1-F1
#
_entry.id   AF-A0A3D0JKD1-F1
#
_cell.length_a   1.000
_cell.length_b   1.000
_cell.length_c   1.000
_cell.angle_alpha   90.00
_cell.angle_beta   90.00
_cell.angle_gamma   90.00
#
_symmetry.space_group_name_H-M   'P 1'
#
loop_
_entity.id
_entity.type
_entity.pdbx_description
1 polymer ?
#
loop_
_entity_poly.entity_id
_entity_poly.type
_entity_poly.pdbx_seq_one_letter_code
_entity_poly.pdbx_strand_id
1 'polypeptide(L)'
;MNQLKFWVAVGLGSGLSPKAPGTTGTLGILPLLIVVWDASFFVWGLGFVALCALSIWSIPEAGRRLGEPDHGQIVIDEWAGMWLAAFGINAFTEASVGIGLVVGFIGFRVFDIAKPWAVSWCEKHLPGAW
;
A
#
# COMPACT_ATOMS: atom_id res chain seq x y z
N MET A 1 13.30 20.26 3.71
CA MET A 1 12.26 19.36 3.17
C MET A 1 12.96 18.24 2.43
N ASN A 2 12.73 16.98 2.82
CA ASN A 2 13.44 15.83 2.25
C ASN A 2 12.67 15.31 1.02
N GLN A 3 13.22 15.54 -0.19
CA GLN A 3 12.57 15.17 -1.45
C GLN A 3 12.35 13.65 -1.57
N LEU A 4 13.29 12.85 -1.06
CA LEU A 4 13.22 11.40 -1.13
C LEU A 4 12.01 10.86 -0.35
N LYS A 5 11.80 11.36 0.87
CA LYS A 5 10.64 10.96 1.70
C LYS A 5 9.32 11.24 0.98
N PHE A 6 9.20 12.43 0.39
CA PHE A 6 7.99 12.79 -0.34
C PHE A 6 7.71 11.83 -1.50
N TRP A 7 8.72 11.57 -2.35
CA TRP A 7 8.57 10.65 -3.48
C TRP A 7 8.22 9.23 -3.04
N VAL A 8 8.77 8.75 -1.93
CA VAL A 8 8.41 7.45 -1.36
C VAL A 8 6.94 7.44 -0.91
N ALA A 9 6.52 8.46 -0.15
CA ALA A 9 5.15 8.54 0.37
C ALA A 9 4.09 8.56 -0.73
N VAL A 10 4.36 9.22 -1.86
CA VAL A 10 3.44 9.28 -3.01
C VAL A 10 3.61 8.12 -4.00
N GLY A 11 4.25 7.03 -3.58
CA GLY A 11 4.43 5.83 -4.40
C GLY A 11 5.20 6.10 -5.70
N LEU A 12 6.30 6.85 -5.61
CA LEU A 12 7.14 7.26 -6.75
C LEU A 12 6.37 8.01 -7.86
N GLY A 13 5.31 8.72 -7.47
CA GLY A 13 4.46 9.51 -8.37
C GLY A 13 3.15 8.82 -8.77
N SER A 14 2.97 7.55 -8.43
CA SER A 14 1.72 6.82 -8.68
C SER A 14 0.52 7.43 -7.93
N GLY A 15 0.75 8.01 -6.74
CA GLY A 15 -0.28 8.71 -5.97
C GLY A 15 -0.60 10.12 -6.47
N LEU A 16 0.12 10.68 -7.45
CA LEU A 16 -0.07 12.06 -7.92
C LEU A 16 -1.22 12.21 -8.95
N SER A 17 -2.00 11.16 -9.20
CA SER A 17 -3.12 11.23 -10.13
C SER A 17 -4.20 12.20 -9.63
N PRO A 18 -4.65 13.15 -10.46
CA PRO A 18 -5.65 14.14 -10.04
C PRO A 18 -7.07 13.57 -9.91
N LYS A 19 -7.33 12.37 -10.44
CA LYS A 19 -8.69 11.78 -10.51
C LYS A 19 -8.91 10.63 -9.55
N ALA A 20 -7.92 9.76 -9.39
CA ALA A 20 -8.04 8.53 -8.63
C ALA A 20 -6.68 8.16 -8.04
N PRO A 21 -6.14 8.98 -7.13
CA PRO A 21 -4.79 8.81 -6.60
C PRO A 21 -4.60 7.47 -5.88
N GLY A 22 -5.62 6.99 -5.16
CA GLY A 22 -5.56 5.64 -4.56
C GLY A 22 -5.55 4.51 -5.60
N THR A 23 -6.37 4.58 -6.65
CA THR A 23 -6.34 3.55 -7.71
C THR A 23 -4.98 3.52 -8.40
N THR A 24 -4.46 4.68 -8.80
CA THR A 24 -3.16 4.73 -9.49
C THR A 24 -2.01 4.43 -8.54
N GLY A 25 -2.12 4.82 -7.28
CA GLY A 25 -1.21 4.48 -6.18
C GLY A 25 -1.08 2.98 -6.00
N THR A 26 -2.20 2.30 -5.77
CA THR A 26 -2.27 0.84 -5.66
C THR A 26 -1.73 0.14 -6.92
N LEU A 27 -2.01 0.65 -8.13
CA LEU A 27 -1.44 0.09 -9.37
C LEU A 27 0.09 0.26 -9.45
N GLY A 28 0.64 1.26 -8.78
CA GLY A 28 2.07 1.57 -8.76
C GLY A 28 2.95 0.44 -8.19
N ILE A 29 2.41 -0.40 -7.30
CA ILE A 29 3.17 -1.52 -6.71
C ILE A 29 3.17 -2.78 -7.58
N LEU A 30 2.26 -2.90 -8.57
CA LEU A 30 2.09 -4.12 -9.37
C LEU A 30 3.36 -4.58 -10.10
N PRO A 31 4.19 -3.70 -10.71
CA PRO A 31 5.43 -4.14 -11.34
C PRO A 31 6.37 -4.85 -10.37
N LEU A 32 6.44 -4.38 -9.11
CA LEU A 32 7.27 -5.01 -8.10
C LEU A 32 6.69 -6.37 -7.69
N LEU A 33 5.37 -6.49 -7.55
CA LEU A 33 4.69 -7.75 -7.23
C LEU A 33 4.86 -8.82 -8.32
N ILE A 34 4.89 -8.42 -9.60
CA ILE A 34 5.21 -9.33 -10.70
C ILE A 34 6.62 -9.90 -10.54
N VAL A 35 7.60 -9.06 -10.19
CA VAL A 35 8.99 -9.48 -10.00
C VAL A 35 9.15 -10.42 -8.81
N VAL A 36 8.41 -10.19 -7.72
CA VAL A 36 8.54 -11.00 -6.50
C VAL A 36 7.57 -12.19 -6.43
N TRP A 37 6.74 -12.42 -7.45
CA TRP A 37 5.68 -13.42 -7.38
C TRP A 37 6.17 -14.82 -7.01
N ASP A 38 7.25 -15.27 -7.65
CA ASP A 38 7.86 -16.58 -7.40
C ASP A 38 9.01 -16.53 -6.38
N ALA A 39 9.13 -15.42 -5.65
CA ALA A 39 10.16 -15.27 -4.63
C ALA A 39 9.83 -16.10 -3.37
N SER A 40 10.86 -16.41 -2.58
CA SER A 40 10.67 -17.12 -1.32
C SER A 40 9.78 -16.34 -0.33
N PHE A 41 9.14 -17.07 0.58
CA PHE A 41 8.38 -16.50 1.71
C PHE A 41 9.17 -15.45 2.49
N PHE A 42 10.49 -15.63 2.63
CA PHE A 42 11.37 -14.67 3.31
C PHE A 42 11.43 -13.32 2.59
N VAL A 43 11.44 -13.31 1.26
CA VAL A 43 11.43 -12.07 0.46
C VAL A 43 10.10 -11.34 0.62
N TRP A 44 8.98 -12.08 0.61
CA TRP A 44 7.66 -11.52 0.87
C TRP A 44 7.57 -10.88 2.26
N GLY A 45 8.04 -11.58 3.30
CA GLY A 45 8.06 -11.06 4.67
C GLY A 45 8.95 -9.83 4.83
N LEU A 46 10.15 -9.86 4.25
CA LEU A 46 11.08 -8.72 4.28
C LEU A 46 10.51 -7.51 3.55
N GLY A 47 9.89 -7.72 2.38
CA GLY A 47 9.27 -6.66 1.60
C GLY A 47 8.11 -6.00 2.34
N PHE A 48 7.28 -6.78 3.04
CA PHE A 48 6.20 -6.23 3.86
C PHE A 48 6.74 -5.35 5.00
N VAL A 49 7.71 -5.85 5.76
CA VAL A 49 8.34 -5.08 6.85
C VAL A 49 9.00 -3.81 6.30
N ALA A 50 9.68 -3.89 5.15
CA ALA A 50 10.29 -2.73 4.51
C ALA A 50 9.25 -1.68 4.09
N LEU A 51 8.14 -2.09 3.48
CA LEU A 51 7.06 -1.17 3.08
C LEU A 51 6.40 -0.50 4.29
N CYS A 52 6.17 -1.23 5.38
CA CYS A 52 5.68 -0.62 6.64
C CYS A 52 6.68 0.40 7.20
N ALA A 53 7.97 0.06 7.25
CA ALA A 53 9.00 0.98 7.72
C ALA A 53 9.11 2.23 6.85
N LEU A 54 9.03 2.08 5.53
CA LEU A 54 9.01 3.19 4.57
C LEU A 54 7.77 4.07 4.76
N SER A 55 6.61 3.48 5.03
CA SER A 55 5.37 4.21 5.31
C SER A 55 5.54 5.11 6.53
N ILE A 56 5.91 4.54 7.67
CA ILE A 56 6.14 5.26 8.94
C ILE A 56 7.18 6.38 8.77
N TRP A 57 8.24 6.14 7.99
CA TRP A 57 9.33 7.10 7.79
C TRP A 57 8.97 8.27 6.85
N SER A 58 8.06 8.06 5.91
CA SER A 58 7.80 8.97 4.79
C SER A 58 6.51 9.79 4.92
N ILE A 59 5.44 9.20 5.48
CA ILE A 59 4.10 9.82 5.63
C ILE A 59 4.18 11.21 6.32
N PRO A 60 4.89 11.40 7.44
CA PRO A 60 4.91 12.70 8.13
C PRO A 60 5.49 13.85 7.29
N GLU A 61 6.45 13.57 6.41
CA GLU A 61 7.00 14.60 5.51
C GLU A 61 5.99 14.94 4.41
N ALA A 62 5.29 13.96 3.85
CA ALA A 62 4.28 14.20 2.83
C ALA A 62 3.07 14.95 3.38
N GLY A 63 2.58 14.57 4.56
CA GLY A 63 1.49 15.29 5.23
C GLY A 63 1.85 16.76 5.50
N ARG A 64 3.08 17.04 5.94
CA ARG A 64 3.57 18.42 6.08
C ARG A 64 3.63 19.21 4.77
N ARG A 65 3.93 18.54 3.66
CA ARG A 65 4.06 19.19 2.34
C ARG A 65 2.73 19.44 1.68
N LEU A 66 1.81 18.50 1.82
CA LEU A 66 0.47 18.56 1.25
C LEU A 66 -0.49 19.38 2.14
N GLY A 67 -0.09 19.67 3.38
CA GLY A 67 -0.89 20.45 4.33
C GLY A 67 -1.97 19.64 5.05
N GLU A 68 -2.05 18.33 4.76
CA GLU A 68 -3.03 17.40 5.28
C GLU A 68 -2.33 16.06 5.58
N PRO A 69 -2.33 15.58 6.85
CA PRO A 69 -1.66 14.34 7.25
C PRO A 69 -2.11 13.09 6.49
N ASP A 70 -3.39 13.01 6.14
CA ASP A 70 -4.04 11.90 5.43
C ASP A 70 -4.48 12.33 4.02
N HIS A 71 -3.58 13.00 3.31
CA HIS A 71 -3.88 13.45 1.95
C HIS A 71 -3.89 12.25 1.02
N GLY A 72 -4.94 12.08 0.21
CA GLY A 72 -5.11 10.90 -0.66
C GLY A 72 -4.05 10.69 -1.76
N GLN A 73 -2.99 11.53 -1.83
CA GLN A 73 -1.82 11.31 -2.69
C GLN A 73 -0.73 10.49 -1.99
N ILE A 74 -0.83 10.34 -0.67
CA ILE A 74 0.00 9.45 0.14
C ILE A 74 -0.56 8.04 -0.06
N VAL A 75 0.23 7.15 -0.64
CA VAL A 75 -0.22 5.82 -1.11
C VAL A 75 0.77 4.71 -0.77
N ILE A 76 1.82 5.01 0.00
CA ILE A 76 2.85 4.05 0.39
C ILE A 76 2.30 2.97 1.35
N ASP A 77 1.31 3.33 2.14
CA ASP A 77 0.51 2.43 2.96
C ASP A 77 -0.38 1.52 2.10
N GLU A 78 -0.96 2.04 1.00
CA GLU A 78 -1.66 1.21 0.01
C GLU A 78 -0.72 0.18 -0.64
N TRP A 79 0.56 0.52 -0.85
CA TRP A 79 1.55 -0.43 -1.35
C TRP A 79 1.78 -1.57 -0.34
N ALA A 80 1.88 -1.26 0.95
CA ALA A 80 2.02 -2.27 2.00
C ALA A 80 0.77 -3.18 2.09
N GLY A 81 -0.43 -2.59 1.98
CA GLY A 81 -1.69 -3.34 1.98
C GLY A 81 -1.85 -4.25 0.76
N MET A 82 -1.57 -3.73 -0.43
CA MET A 82 -1.61 -4.50 -1.68
C MET A 82 -0.55 -5.61 -1.70
N TRP A 83 0.63 -5.36 -1.12
CA TRP A 83 1.66 -6.39 -0.94
C TRP A 83 1.17 -7.55 -0.09
N LEU A 84 0.54 -7.24 1.06
CA LEU A 84 -0.01 -8.26 1.95
C LEU A 84 -1.17 -9.03 1.30
N ALA A 85 -2.02 -8.35 0.53
CA ALA A 85 -3.10 -8.98 -0.21
C ALA A 85 -2.57 -9.94 -1.28
N ALA A 86 -1.62 -9.50 -2.11
CA ALA A 86 -0.97 -10.33 -3.13
C ALA A 86 -0.26 -11.53 -2.50
N PHE A 87 0.43 -11.32 -1.38
CA PHE A 87 1.07 -12.38 -0.62
C PHE A 87 0.08 -13.45 -0.15
N GLY A 88 -1.07 -13.03 0.41
CA GLY A 88 -2.12 -13.97 0.82
C GLY A 88 -2.64 -14.81 -0.35
N ILE A 89 -2.86 -14.19 -1.52
CA ILE A 89 -3.28 -14.93 -2.71
C ILE A 89 -2.21 -15.90 -3.18
N ASN A 90 -0.95 -15.47 -3.27
CA ASN A 90 0.17 -16.31 -3.67
C ASN A 90 0.43 -17.48 -2.70
N ALA A 91 0.32 -17.25 -1.39
CA ALA A 91 0.65 -18.24 -0.37
C ALA A 91 -0.45 -19.28 -0.13
N PHE A 92 -1.72 -18.90 -0.33
CA PHE A 92 -2.87 -19.75 0.00
C PHE A 92 -3.67 -20.25 -1.21
N THR A 93 -3.25 -19.90 -2.43
CA THR A 93 -3.91 -20.34 -3.67
C THR A 93 -2.90 -20.75 -4.72
N GLU A 94 -3.34 -21.50 -5.73
CA GLU A 94 -2.53 -21.85 -6.92
C GLU A 94 -2.77 -20.88 -8.09
N ALA A 95 -3.18 -19.63 -7.79
CA ALA A 95 -3.47 -18.64 -8.83
C ALA A 95 -2.19 -18.25 -9.59
N SER A 96 -2.29 -18.16 -10.91
CA SER A 96 -1.24 -17.56 -11.74
C SER A 96 -1.06 -16.08 -11.36
N VAL A 97 0.13 -15.52 -11.61
CA VAL A 97 0.44 -14.10 -11.30
C VAL A 97 -0.64 -13.13 -11.79
N GLY A 98 -1.14 -13.30 -13.02
CA GLY A 98 -2.16 -12.42 -13.57
C GLY A 98 -3.48 -12.47 -12.80
N ILE A 99 -4.00 -13.68 -12.56
CA ILE A 99 -5.25 -13.87 -11.82
C ILE A 99 -5.06 -13.44 -10.37
N GLY A 100 -3.93 -13.81 -9.76
CA GLY A 100 -3.64 -13.52 -8.37
C GLY A 100 -3.53 -12.03 -8.09
N LEU A 101 -2.90 -11.26 -8.98
CA LEU A 101 -2.84 -9.80 -8.87
C LEU A 101 -4.21 -9.14 -9.06
N VAL A 102 -5.04 -9.63 -9.99
CA VAL A 102 -6.41 -9.10 -10.18
C VAL A 102 -7.27 -9.36 -8.95
N VAL A 103 -7.27 -10.60 -8.45
CA VAL A 103 -8.03 -10.98 -7.24
C VAL A 103 -7.50 -10.24 -6.02
N GLY A 104 -6.19 -10.17 -5.85
CA GLY A 104 -5.55 -9.42 -4.77
C GLY A 104 -5.89 -7.93 -4.82
N PHE A 105 -5.89 -7.32 -6.00
CA PHE A 105 -6.24 -5.92 -6.19
C PHE A 105 -7.70 -5.64 -5.85
N ILE A 106 -8.62 -6.43 -6.40
CA ILE A 106 -10.05 -6.28 -6.12
C ILE A 106 -10.31 -6.50 -4.62
N GLY A 107 -9.75 -7.57 -4.05
CA GLY A 107 -9.85 -7.87 -2.63
C GLY A 107 -9.34 -6.72 -1.78
N PHE A 108 -8.11 -6.27 -2.01
CA PHE A 108 -7.53 -5.14 -1.29
C PHE A 108 -8.42 -3.89 -1.38
N ARG A 109 -8.83 -3.47 -2.57
CA ARG A 109 -9.67 -2.27 -2.74
C ARG A 109 -11.03 -2.41 -2.06
N VAL A 110 -11.63 -3.60 -2.06
CA VAL A 110 -12.88 -3.84 -1.34
C VAL A 110 -12.66 -3.68 0.16
N PHE A 111 -11.59 -4.24 0.73
CA PHE A 111 -11.31 -4.14 2.16
C PHE A 111 -10.91 -2.72 2.59
N ASP A 112 -10.09 -2.05 1.80
CA ASP A 112 -9.64 -0.67 2.01
C ASP A 112 -10.82 0.33 2.00
N ILE A 113 -11.77 0.15 1.07
CA ILE A 113 -12.96 1.01 0.97
C ILE A 113 -14.02 0.63 2.01
N ALA A 114 -14.27 -0.66 2.21
CA ALA A 114 -15.36 -1.12 3.07
C ALA A 114 -15.04 -0.98 4.57
N LYS A 115 -13.74 -0.95 4.94
CA LYS A 115 -13.24 -0.82 6.31
C LYS A 115 -14.08 -1.63 7.32
N PRO A 116 -14.05 -2.98 7.22
CA PRO A 116 -14.85 -3.83 8.09
C PRO A 116 -14.60 -3.54 9.56
N TRP A 117 -15.57 -3.86 10.42
CA TRP A 117 -15.70 -3.32 11.78
C TRP A 117 -14.41 -3.22 12.60
N ALA A 118 -13.48 -4.19 12.51
CA ALA A 118 -12.20 -4.14 13.22
C ALA A 118 -11.32 -2.97 12.77
N VAL A 119 -11.24 -2.70 11.47
CA VAL A 119 -10.48 -1.57 10.90
C VAL A 119 -11.13 -0.24 11.33
N SER A 120 -12.45 -0.12 11.17
CA SER A 120 -13.17 1.09 11.60
C SER A 120 -13.09 1.32 13.12
N TRP A 121 -13.05 0.25 13.92
CA TRP A 121 -12.85 0.34 15.36
C TRP A 121 -11.46 0.88 15.70
N CYS A 122 -10.41 0.36 15.05
CA CYS A 122 -9.04 0.84 15.23
C CYS A 122 -8.90 2.33 14.87
N GLU A 123 -9.42 2.76 13.72
CA GLU A 123 -9.38 4.19 13.32
C GLU A 123 -10.04 5.10 14.36
N LYS A 124 -11.14 4.66 14.97
CA LYS A 124 -11.89 5.46 15.94
C LYS A 124 -11.26 5.48 17.34
N HIS A 125 -10.57 4.41 17.74
CA HIS A 125 -10.10 4.23 19.12
C HIS A 125 -8.59 4.28 19.28
N LEU A 126 -7.82 4.35 18.19
CA LEU A 126 -6.37 4.53 18.20
C LEU A 126 -5.97 5.84 17.50
N PRO A 127 -6.41 7.01 18.03
CA PRO A 127 -6.05 8.29 17.44
C PRO A 127 -4.53 8.51 17.51
N GLY A 128 -3.93 8.89 16.38
CA GLY A 128 -2.49 9.12 16.28
C GLY A 128 -1.65 7.88 15.93
N ALA A 129 -2.29 6.77 15.53
CA ALA A 129 -1.59 5.81 14.68
C ALA A 129 -1.14 6.54 13.40
N TRP A 130 0.17 6.44 13.13
CA TRP A 130 0.98 7.29 12.24
C TRP A 130 0.48 7.39 10.80
#